data_AF-A0AAU2X5G7-F1
#
_entry.id   AF-A0AAU2X5G7-F1
#
_cell.length_a   1.000
_cell.length_b   1.000
_cell.length_c   1.000
_cell.angle_alpha   90.00
_cell.angle_beta   90.00
_cell.angle_gamma   90.00
#
_symmetry.space_group_name_H-M   'P 1'
#
loop_
_entity.id
_entity.type
_entity.pdbx_description
1 polymer ?
#
loop_
_entity_poly.entity_id
_entity_poly.type
_entity_poly.pdbx_seq_one_letter_code
_entity_poly.pdbx_strand_id
1 'polypeptide(L)'
;MSPSTPQKTAQPRKRPKQAPKAIGTTRQADPADLDNPSPSPSPSADSARSAAPATTPVPQPEPPTGTPRPSAPPSDPAASARLLAALDHAARLLDRTASGPTLHGRRGRSAGRRTELTGGGVPAWLRVLTTPVAKAADRRWQGNRTAEFAFGDLFGDRFGDFVDRRPKLLDVRDWTDGPNAYRAELLEYVEAPRCSWSPVAEAAIDLPDAWWGDLRRTLGIVARARTQRTIVHQDRIDVVVPEQLGIKAPTLRAMAPAHGSLHWANLTKGAPDLGPDLSAEVGTEPGPDLLGWAAWGRAPFAYDAAVLHAHSLPVPELAARVRSAFPELDTADGRVSEIVVTAELLHRIARGKHRGLDVLAPYLRAQAQRLCPAVGRIPKPRGAVAA
;
A
#
# COMPACT_ATOMS: atom_id res chain seq x y z
N MET A 1 41.91 -9.40 62.46
CA MET A 1 41.79 -7.92 62.47
C MET A 1 40.79 -7.53 61.38
N SER A 2 39.52 -7.35 61.76
CA SER A 2 38.56 -6.47 61.06
C SER A 2 39.01 -5.01 61.27
N PRO A 3 38.49 -3.97 60.57
CA PRO A 3 37.15 -3.86 59.99
C PRO A 3 37.18 -3.14 58.60
N SER A 4 36.13 -2.65 57.91
CA SER A 4 34.76 -2.29 58.23
C SER A 4 34.00 -2.10 56.89
N THR A 5 32.74 -2.54 56.82
CA THR A 5 31.74 -1.96 55.92
C THR A 5 31.11 -0.75 56.61
N PRO A 6 30.56 0.23 55.87
CA PRO A 6 29.15 0.52 56.14
C PRO A 6 28.30 0.76 54.88
N GLN A 7 27.10 0.18 54.89
CA GLN A 7 25.91 0.65 54.17
C GLN A 7 25.47 2.01 54.72
N LYS A 8 24.87 2.88 53.89
CA LYS A 8 23.43 3.27 53.98
C LYS A 8 23.07 4.53 53.16
N THR A 9 21.95 4.38 52.43
CA THR A 9 20.83 5.33 52.23
C THR A 9 21.06 6.76 51.73
N ALA A 10 20.35 7.16 50.66
CA ALA A 10 19.16 8.03 50.76
C ALA A 10 18.65 8.49 49.38
N GLN A 11 17.38 8.24 49.09
CA GLN A 11 16.57 9.03 48.14
C GLN A 11 16.34 10.45 48.68
N PRO A 12 16.08 11.43 47.80
CA PRO A 12 15.20 12.54 48.15
C PRO A 12 13.88 12.50 47.35
N ARG A 13 12.83 12.37 48.15
CA ARG A 13 11.43 12.76 48.04
C ARG A 13 11.03 13.79 46.96
N LYS A 14 9.89 13.48 46.34
CA LYS A 14 8.91 14.39 45.73
C LYS A 14 8.50 15.56 46.65
N ARG A 15 8.22 16.72 46.05
CA ARG A 15 7.28 17.75 46.55
C ARG A 15 6.71 18.57 45.34
N PRO A 16 5.61 19.32 45.50
CA PRO A 16 4.39 19.07 44.71
C PRO A 16 3.88 20.26 43.86
N LYS A 17 2.90 19.93 42.99
CA LYS A 17 1.79 20.72 42.42
C LYS A 17 1.86 22.25 42.51
N GLN A 18 1.80 22.91 41.34
CA GLN A 18 1.05 24.17 41.14
C GLN A 18 0.41 24.19 39.74
N ALA A 19 -0.92 24.25 39.70
CA ALA A 19 -1.72 24.83 38.62
C ALA A 19 -2.12 26.25 39.08
N PRO A 20 -2.23 27.22 38.16
CA PRO A 20 -3.56 27.73 37.76
C PRO A 20 -3.56 28.10 36.23
N LYS A 21 -4.63 28.44 35.52
CA LYS A 21 -5.97 28.95 35.80
C LYS A 21 -6.77 28.80 34.49
N ALA A 22 -8.04 28.41 34.59
CA ALA A 22 -9.00 28.54 33.51
C ALA A 22 -9.39 30.02 33.33
N ILE A 23 -9.53 30.48 32.09
CA ILE A 23 -10.34 31.63 31.72
C ILE A 23 -11.26 31.16 30.60
N GLY A 24 -12.53 30.97 30.95
CA GLY A 24 -13.63 30.94 29.99
C GLY A 24 -14.18 32.35 29.82
N THR A 25 -14.58 32.69 28.60
CA THR A 25 -15.65 33.66 28.38
C THR A 25 -16.39 33.30 27.11
N THR A 26 -17.60 32.80 27.32
CA THR A 26 -18.71 32.68 26.38
C THR A 26 -19.24 34.08 26.07
N ARG A 27 -19.57 34.38 24.81
CA ARG A 27 -20.69 35.27 24.49
C ARG A 27 -21.24 34.97 23.09
N GLN A 28 -22.50 34.59 23.08
CA GLN A 28 -23.38 34.44 21.92
C GLN A 28 -24.60 35.36 22.14
N ALA A 29 -25.30 35.68 21.05
CA ALA A 29 -26.63 36.31 20.91
C ALA A 29 -26.63 37.86 20.90
N ASP A 30 -27.36 38.60 20.05
CA ASP A 30 -28.35 38.26 19.00
C ASP A 30 -28.80 39.54 18.21
N PRO A 31 -29.78 39.49 17.28
CA PRO A 31 -29.88 40.28 16.04
C PRO A 31 -30.95 41.40 16.01
N ALA A 32 -31.03 42.14 14.89
CA ALA A 32 -32.21 42.83 14.34
C ALA A 32 -31.85 43.38 12.93
N ASP A 33 -32.45 42.87 11.86
CA ASP A 33 -33.65 43.37 11.15
C ASP A 33 -33.43 44.61 10.26
N LEU A 34 -33.74 44.48 8.96
CA LEU A 34 -34.75 45.25 8.20
C LEU A 34 -34.58 45.13 6.66
N ASP A 35 -35.57 44.43 6.06
CA ASP A 35 -36.29 44.65 4.78
C ASP A 35 -35.67 45.35 3.53
N ASN A 36 -35.59 44.57 2.43
CA ASN A 36 -36.20 44.71 1.07
C ASN A 36 -36.15 46.05 0.26
N PRO A 37 -36.32 46.10 -1.09
CA PRO A 37 -36.45 45.04 -2.12
C PRO A 37 -35.59 45.22 -3.40
N SER A 38 -35.66 44.22 -4.28
CA SER A 38 -35.08 44.15 -5.65
C SER A 38 -35.57 45.22 -6.63
N PRO A 39 -34.86 45.40 -7.76
CA PRO A 39 -35.45 44.92 -9.02
C PRO A 39 -34.46 44.20 -9.96
N SER A 40 -34.99 43.26 -10.73
CA SER A 40 -34.32 42.56 -11.83
C SER A 40 -33.94 43.49 -12.99
N PRO A 41 -32.96 43.07 -13.82
CA PRO A 41 -33.28 42.94 -15.24
C PRO A 41 -32.79 41.62 -15.85
N SER A 42 -33.57 41.08 -16.79
CA SER A 42 -33.25 39.93 -17.65
C SER A 42 -32.47 40.39 -18.92
N PRO A 43 -32.10 39.53 -19.88
CA PRO A 43 -30.70 39.19 -20.14
C PRO A 43 -30.22 39.65 -21.52
N SER A 44 -28.96 40.08 -21.62
CA SER A 44 -28.29 40.29 -22.91
C SER A 44 -27.59 39.02 -23.37
N ALA A 45 -27.98 38.57 -24.55
CA ALA A 45 -27.33 37.54 -25.35
C ALA A 45 -25.97 38.05 -25.86
N ASP A 46 -24.89 37.33 -25.59
CA ASP A 46 -23.92 36.85 -26.58
C ASP A 46 -22.75 36.16 -25.87
N SER A 47 -22.62 34.85 -26.04
CA SER A 47 -21.36 34.13 -25.87
C SER A 47 -21.50 32.76 -26.49
N ALA A 48 -21.04 32.67 -27.73
CA ALA A 48 -20.87 31.44 -28.48
C ALA A 48 -20.17 30.37 -27.63
N ARG A 49 -20.91 29.35 -27.23
CA ARG A 49 -20.34 28.10 -26.71
C ARG A 49 -19.64 27.39 -27.86
N SER A 50 -18.31 27.42 -27.82
CA SER A 50 -17.47 26.46 -28.54
C SER A 50 -17.83 25.06 -28.03
N ALA A 51 -18.54 24.29 -28.85
CA ALA A 51 -18.85 22.90 -28.58
C ALA A 51 -17.55 22.09 -28.65
N ALA A 52 -17.04 21.64 -27.51
CA ALA A 52 -16.02 20.61 -27.47
C ALA A 52 -16.57 19.34 -28.15
N PRO A 53 -15.79 18.64 -29.01
CA PRO A 53 -16.28 17.46 -29.68
C PRO A 53 -16.59 16.38 -28.63
N ALA A 54 -17.77 15.79 -28.74
CA ALA A 54 -18.20 14.66 -27.93
C ALA A 54 -17.19 13.51 -28.08
N THR A 55 -16.38 13.30 -27.05
CA THR A 55 -15.55 12.11 -26.92
C THR A 55 -16.47 10.93 -26.67
N THR A 56 -16.62 10.06 -27.66
CA THR A 56 -17.33 8.79 -27.52
C THR A 56 -16.75 8.05 -26.30
N PRO A 57 -17.54 7.71 -25.26
CA PRO A 57 -17.03 7.01 -24.09
C PRO A 57 -16.47 5.66 -24.53
N VAL A 58 -15.20 5.40 -24.17
CA VAL A 58 -14.57 4.10 -24.42
C VAL A 58 -15.35 3.06 -23.58
N PRO A 59 -15.95 2.04 -24.21
CA PRO A 59 -16.75 1.04 -23.49
C PRO A 59 -15.89 0.37 -22.42
N GLN A 60 -16.40 0.31 -21.19
CA GLN A 60 -15.71 -0.35 -20.09
C GLN A 60 -15.82 -1.88 -20.26
N PRO A 61 -14.76 -2.64 -20.00
CA PRO A 61 -14.82 -4.10 -19.99
C PRO A 61 -15.71 -4.61 -18.83
N GLU A 62 -16.26 -5.82 -18.99
CA GLU A 62 -17.09 -6.46 -17.95
C GLU A 62 -16.25 -6.98 -16.76
N PRO A 63 -16.78 -6.93 -15.53
CA PRO A 63 -16.06 -7.33 -14.31
C PRO A 63 -15.69 -8.83 -14.34
N PRO A 64 -14.55 -9.21 -13.73
CA PRO A 64 -14.13 -10.61 -13.69
C PRO A 64 -15.04 -11.46 -12.80
N THR A 65 -15.50 -12.59 -13.35
CA THR A 65 -16.17 -13.66 -12.60
C THR A 65 -15.14 -14.73 -12.19
N GLY A 66 -14.79 -14.82 -10.91
CA GLY A 66 -13.91 -15.85 -10.39
C GLY A 66 -13.82 -15.84 -8.86
N THR A 67 -13.63 -17.01 -8.25
CA THR A 67 -13.41 -17.15 -6.81
C THR A 67 -11.99 -16.71 -6.44
N PRO A 68 -11.79 -16.00 -5.31
CA PRO A 68 -10.46 -15.56 -4.87
C PRO A 68 -9.52 -16.75 -4.71
N ARG A 69 -8.35 -16.69 -5.33
CA ARG A 69 -7.30 -17.70 -5.13
C ARG A 69 -5.99 -17.04 -4.72
N PRO A 70 -5.33 -17.53 -3.66
CA PRO A 70 -3.95 -17.13 -3.38
C PRO A 70 -3.06 -17.48 -4.57
N SER A 71 -1.90 -16.81 -4.66
CA SER A 71 -0.94 -17.13 -5.72
C SER A 71 -0.55 -18.61 -5.67
N ALA A 72 -0.52 -19.25 -6.83
CA ALA A 72 -0.15 -20.65 -6.97
C ALA A 72 1.30 -20.91 -6.52
N PRO A 73 1.62 -22.14 -6.06
CA PRO A 73 3.00 -22.56 -5.79
C PRO A 73 3.91 -22.40 -7.02
N PRO A 74 5.26 -22.44 -6.84
CA PRO A 74 6.17 -22.51 -7.98
C PRO A 74 5.75 -23.63 -8.95
N SER A 75 5.85 -23.35 -10.26
CA SER A 75 5.52 -24.34 -11.29
C SER A 75 6.51 -25.51 -11.35
N ASP A 76 7.73 -25.31 -10.81
CA ASP A 76 8.72 -26.35 -10.58
C ASP A 76 8.46 -27.01 -9.21
N PRO A 77 8.07 -28.31 -9.17
CA PRO A 77 7.84 -29.03 -7.92
C PRO A 77 9.05 -29.05 -6.98
N ALA A 78 10.27 -29.12 -7.53
CA ALA A 78 11.48 -29.13 -6.73
C ALA A 78 11.74 -27.78 -6.07
N ALA A 79 11.52 -26.67 -6.79
CA ALA A 79 11.54 -25.33 -6.20
C ALA A 79 10.47 -25.14 -5.12
N SER A 80 9.27 -25.69 -5.33
CA SER A 80 8.20 -25.68 -4.33
C SER A 80 8.59 -26.44 -3.06
N ALA A 81 9.07 -27.68 -3.20
CA ALA A 81 9.52 -28.49 -2.09
C ALA A 81 10.65 -27.82 -1.30
N ARG A 82 11.66 -27.26 -1.99
CA ARG A 82 12.76 -26.52 -1.34
C ARG A 82 12.25 -25.33 -0.54
N LEU A 83 11.33 -24.55 -1.09
CA LEU A 83 10.79 -23.37 -0.40
C LEU A 83 9.95 -23.75 0.82
N LEU A 84 9.18 -24.83 0.75
CA LEU A 84 8.42 -25.35 1.90
C LEU A 84 9.36 -25.89 2.98
N ALA A 85 10.39 -26.65 2.61
CA ALA A 85 11.41 -27.12 3.54
C ALA A 85 12.16 -25.96 4.22
N ALA A 86 12.45 -24.89 3.48
CA ALA A 86 13.03 -23.67 4.01
C ALA A 86 12.08 -22.95 5.01
N LEU A 87 10.78 -22.97 4.76
CA LEU A 87 9.77 -22.43 5.68
C LEU A 87 9.65 -23.25 6.97
N ASP A 88 9.77 -24.58 6.90
CA ASP A 88 9.84 -25.46 8.06
C ASP A 88 11.13 -25.29 8.85
N HIS A 89 12.25 -25.14 8.16
CA HIS A 89 13.54 -24.83 8.78
C HIS A 89 13.50 -23.49 9.52
N ALA A 90 12.98 -22.43 8.89
CA ALA A 90 12.82 -21.13 9.52
C ALA A 90 11.93 -21.16 10.76
N ALA A 91 10.84 -21.94 10.73
CA ALA A 91 9.97 -22.09 11.89
C ALA A 91 10.72 -22.70 13.08
N ARG A 92 11.53 -23.75 12.86
CA ARG A 92 12.40 -24.33 13.89
C ARG A 92 13.47 -23.36 14.39
N LEU A 93 14.11 -22.61 13.50
CA LEU A 93 15.14 -21.62 13.88
C LEU A 93 14.61 -20.49 14.78
N LEU A 94 13.30 -20.23 14.74
CA LEU A 94 12.62 -19.15 15.45
C LEU A 94 11.72 -19.66 16.58
N ASP A 95 11.82 -20.95 16.93
CA ASP A 95 10.99 -21.63 17.92
C ASP A 95 9.49 -21.47 17.68
N ARG A 96 9.08 -21.49 16.41
CA ARG A 96 7.70 -21.30 15.97
C ARG A 96 7.03 -22.60 15.53
N THR A 97 5.77 -22.75 15.91
CA THR A 97 4.87 -23.78 15.39
C THR A 97 3.97 -23.19 14.32
N ALA A 98 3.89 -23.85 13.17
CA ALA A 98 3.09 -23.39 12.04
C ALA A 98 1.59 -23.68 12.25
N SER A 99 0.73 -22.74 11.86
CA SER A 99 -0.71 -22.91 11.83
C SER A 99 -1.32 -22.36 10.53
N GLY A 100 -2.41 -22.97 10.08
CA GLY A 100 -3.15 -22.53 8.88
C GLY A 100 -2.43 -22.80 7.54
N PRO A 101 -2.98 -22.27 6.44
CA PRO A 101 -2.50 -22.54 5.09
C PRO A 101 -1.21 -21.77 4.75
N THR A 102 -0.38 -22.37 3.90
CA THR A 102 0.77 -21.69 3.28
C THR A 102 0.32 -20.81 2.13
N LEU A 103 0.70 -19.53 2.18
CA LEU A 103 0.51 -18.58 1.10
C LEU A 103 1.82 -18.41 0.32
N HIS A 104 1.77 -18.63 -0.99
CA HIS A 104 2.91 -18.38 -1.86
C HIS A 104 2.92 -16.94 -2.35
N GLY A 105 4.12 -16.35 -2.42
CA GLY A 105 4.34 -15.06 -3.03
C GLY A 105 4.70 -15.17 -4.50
N ARG A 106 4.94 -14.01 -5.12
CA ARG A 106 5.16 -13.88 -6.55
C ARG A 106 6.26 -14.82 -7.09
N ARG A 107 5.90 -15.59 -8.13
CA ARG A 107 6.76 -16.58 -8.82
C ARG A 107 7.32 -17.67 -7.90
N GLY A 108 6.65 -17.93 -6.77
CA GLY A 108 7.14 -18.93 -5.85
C GLY A 108 8.53 -18.60 -5.28
N ARG A 109 8.87 -17.31 -5.18
CA ARG A 109 10.12 -16.85 -4.55
C ARG A 109 9.97 -16.51 -3.08
N SER A 110 8.75 -16.63 -2.56
CA SER A 110 8.51 -16.58 -1.14
C SER A 110 7.32 -17.46 -0.78
N ALA A 111 7.29 -17.95 0.44
CA ALA A 111 6.15 -18.60 1.06
C ALA A 111 5.99 -18.04 2.46
N GLY A 112 4.77 -17.99 2.97
CA GLY A 112 4.53 -17.60 4.35
C GLY A 112 3.31 -18.26 4.93
N ARG A 113 3.24 -18.29 6.25
CA ARG A 113 2.15 -18.89 7.01
C ARG A 113 2.06 -18.25 8.39
N ARG A 114 0.89 -18.38 9.01
CA ARG A 114 0.70 -18.02 10.41
C ARG A 114 1.53 -18.99 11.27
N THR A 115 2.10 -18.46 12.33
CA THR A 115 2.86 -19.23 13.30
C THR A 115 2.57 -18.72 14.71
N GLU A 116 2.84 -19.54 15.71
CA GLU A 116 2.76 -19.18 17.12
C GLU A 116 4.06 -19.62 17.81
N LEU A 117 4.38 -19.03 18.96
CA LEU A 117 5.52 -19.49 19.76
C LEU A 117 5.25 -20.93 20.24
N THR A 118 6.27 -21.77 20.19
CA THR A 118 6.17 -23.15 20.69
C THR A 118 5.89 -23.13 22.20
N GLY A 119 4.81 -23.78 22.65
CA GLY A 119 4.34 -23.71 24.03
C GLY A 119 3.29 -22.62 24.31
N GLY A 120 2.84 -21.89 23.27
CA GLY A 120 1.80 -20.86 23.35
C GLY A 120 2.38 -19.44 23.30
N GLY A 121 1.67 -18.52 22.65
CA GLY A 121 2.07 -17.12 22.56
C GLY A 121 1.35 -16.36 21.46
N VAL A 122 1.72 -15.08 21.31
CA VAL A 122 1.13 -14.17 20.32
C VAL A 122 1.41 -14.70 18.90
N PRO A 123 0.40 -14.75 18.01
CA PRO A 123 0.59 -15.18 16.64
C PRO A 123 1.51 -14.24 15.86
N ALA A 124 2.27 -14.81 14.94
CA ALA A 124 3.16 -14.11 14.03
C ALA A 124 2.94 -14.58 12.60
N TRP A 125 3.32 -13.75 11.63
CA TRP A 125 3.41 -14.13 10.23
C TRP A 125 4.86 -14.46 9.89
N LEU A 126 5.16 -15.74 9.63
CA LEU A 126 6.47 -16.16 9.15
C LEU A 126 6.47 -16.17 7.63
N ARG A 127 7.43 -15.46 7.03
CA ARG A 127 7.67 -15.45 5.59
C ARG A 127 9.10 -15.84 5.29
N VAL A 128 9.30 -16.76 4.35
CA VAL A 128 10.62 -17.08 3.79
C VAL A 128 10.70 -16.61 2.34
N LEU A 129 11.79 -15.93 2.00
CA LEU A 129 12.18 -15.57 0.64
C LEU A 129 13.33 -16.47 0.19
N THR A 130 13.41 -16.73 -1.12
CA THR A 130 14.56 -17.41 -1.73
C THR A 130 15.02 -16.68 -2.99
N THR A 131 16.33 -16.69 -3.19
CA THR A 131 17.01 -16.14 -4.38
C THR A 131 18.33 -16.89 -4.59
N PRO A 132 18.88 -16.96 -5.81
CA PRO A 132 20.25 -17.42 -5.99
C PRO A 132 21.23 -16.59 -5.16
N VAL A 133 22.27 -17.20 -4.58
CA VAL A 133 23.25 -16.51 -3.72
C VAL A 133 23.85 -15.28 -4.40
N ALA A 134 24.15 -15.37 -5.71
CA ALA A 134 24.66 -14.25 -6.51
C ALA A 134 23.70 -13.04 -6.58
N LYS A 135 22.43 -13.21 -6.20
CA LYS A 135 21.37 -12.17 -6.18
C LYS A 135 20.90 -11.84 -4.76
N ALA A 136 21.55 -12.36 -3.72
CA ALA A 136 21.19 -12.12 -2.33
C ALA A 136 21.40 -10.66 -1.88
N ALA A 137 22.16 -9.87 -2.66
CA ALA A 137 22.33 -8.42 -2.45
C ALA A 137 21.19 -7.55 -3.03
N ASP A 138 20.18 -8.14 -3.68
CA ASP A 138 19.13 -7.37 -4.38
C ASP A 138 18.26 -6.52 -3.44
N ARG A 139 17.85 -5.34 -3.90
CA ARG A 139 17.07 -4.34 -3.13
C ARG A 139 15.76 -4.83 -2.52
N ARG A 140 15.08 -5.82 -3.13
CA ARG A 140 13.84 -6.39 -2.57
C ARG A 140 14.10 -7.30 -1.37
N TRP A 141 15.30 -7.86 -1.26
CA TRP A 141 15.71 -8.72 -0.15
C TRP A 141 15.63 -8.00 1.18
N GLN A 142 15.98 -6.70 1.19
CA GLN A 142 16.05 -5.87 2.40
C GLN A 142 14.78 -5.03 2.63
N GLY A 143 13.70 -5.28 1.88
CA GLY A 143 12.59 -4.34 1.82
C GLY A 143 11.87 -4.14 3.14
N ASN A 144 11.42 -5.22 3.80
CA ASN A 144 10.73 -5.11 5.09
C ASN A 144 11.67 -4.58 6.19
N ARG A 145 12.92 -5.06 6.23
CA ARG A 145 13.94 -4.58 7.19
C ARG A 145 14.20 -3.08 7.05
N THR A 146 14.37 -2.58 5.82
CA THR A 146 14.59 -1.15 5.59
C THR A 146 13.35 -0.31 5.89
N ALA A 147 12.15 -0.86 5.69
CA ALA A 147 10.91 -0.20 6.11
C ALA A 147 10.90 -0.04 7.64
N GLU A 148 11.19 -1.11 8.38
CA GLU A 148 11.26 -1.08 9.84
C GLU A 148 12.18 0.04 10.35
N PHE A 149 13.40 0.14 9.81
CA PHE A 149 14.33 1.22 10.17
C PHE A 149 13.87 2.61 9.75
N ALA A 150 13.24 2.75 8.58
CA ALA A 150 12.83 4.05 8.10
C ALA A 150 11.62 4.61 8.83
N PHE A 151 10.74 3.72 9.30
CA PHE A 151 9.44 4.06 9.85
C PHE A 151 9.34 3.91 11.37
N GLY A 152 10.24 3.17 12.02
CA GLY A 152 10.21 2.94 13.48
C GLY A 152 10.13 4.22 14.32
N ASP A 153 10.76 5.31 13.86
CA ASP A 153 10.70 6.61 14.52
C ASP A 153 9.66 7.58 13.92
N LEU A 154 9.06 7.24 12.78
CA LEU A 154 8.11 8.10 12.06
C LEU A 154 6.66 7.86 12.50
N PHE A 155 6.33 6.68 13.02
CA PHE A 155 4.98 6.40 13.51
C PHE A 155 4.87 6.42 15.04
N GLY A 156 5.89 6.96 15.73
CA GLY A 156 5.89 7.24 17.17
C GLY A 156 5.73 8.73 17.50
N ASP A 157 6.30 9.18 18.63
CA ASP A 157 6.19 10.53 19.24
C ASP A 157 6.26 11.73 18.28
N ARG A 158 6.89 11.58 17.11
CA ARG A 158 7.04 12.62 16.08
C ARG A 158 5.74 13.02 15.36
N PHE A 159 4.71 12.17 15.36
CA PHE A 159 3.44 12.44 14.66
C PHE A 159 2.21 12.39 15.59
N GLY A 160 2.41 12.51 16.90
CA GLY A 160 1.33 12.54 17.90
C GLY A 160 0.61 11.20 18.00
N ASP A 161 -0.72 11.23 18.10
CA ASP A 161 -1.59 10.05 18.27
C ASP A 161 -1.73 9.17 17.02
N PHE A 162 -0.82 9.30 16.04
CA PHE A 162 -0.87 8.48 14.83
C PHE A 162 -0.39 7.06 15.11
N VAL A 163 -1.21 6.07 14.75
CA VAL A 163 -0.92 4.65 14.97
C VAL A 163 -0.16 4.06 13.78
N ASP A 164 0.99 3.41 14.03
CA ASP A 164 1.69 2.65 12.99
C ASP A 164 0.79 1.53 12.44
N ARG A 165 0.33 1.68 11.20
CA ARG A 165 -0.55 0.72 10.51
C ARG A 165 0.23 -0.38 9.78
N ARG A 166 1.49 -0.60 10.13
CA ARG A 166 2.37 -1.58 9.49
C ARG A 166 2.66 -2.72 10.47
N PRO A 167 2.57 -3.99 10.03
CA PRO A 167 3.02 -5.10 10.86
C PRO A 167 4.50 -4.94 11.21
N LYS A 168 4.85 -4.92 12.50
CA LYS A 168 6.25 -4.78 12.92
C LYS A 168 7.05 -5.99 12.50
N LEU A 169 8.29 -5.76 12.10
CA LEU A 169 9.26 -6.82 11.84
C LEU A 169 9.91 -7.26 13.15
N LEU A 170 9.59 -8.47 13.61
CA LEU A 170 10.00 -9.02 14.91
C LEU A 170 11.40 -9.66 14.86
N ASP A 171 11.72 -10.40 13.79
CA ASP A 171 13.03 -11.04 13.61
C ASP A 171 13.33 -11.25 12.12
N VAL A 172 14.62 -11.32 11.77
CA VAL A 172 15.12 -11.65 10.45
C VAL A 172 16.28 -12.63 10.55
N ARG A 173 16.19 -13.77 9.87
CA ARG A 173 17.28 -14.75 9.80
C ARG A 173 17.67 -15.01 8.34
N ASP A 174 18.96 -14.94 8.06
CA ASP A 174 19.53 -15.26 6.76
C ASP A 174 20.33 -16.56 6.84
N TRP A 175 20.23 -17.39 5.81
CA TRP A 175 21.09 -18.56 5.64
C TRP A 175 21.26 -18.90 4.16
N THR A 176 22.19 -19.80 3.87
CA THR A 176 22.40 -20.36 2.54
C THR A 176 22.24 -21.87 2.58
N ASP A 177 21.75 -22.43 1.48
CA ASP A 177 21.76 -23.87 1.23
C ASP A 177 22.03 -24.11 -0.26
N GLY A 178 23.22 -24.62 -0.53
CA GLY A 178 23.79 -24.77 -1.87
C GLY A 178 23.79 -23.44 -2.64
N PRO A 179 23.21 -23.38 -3.85
CA PRO A 179 23.20 -22.18 -4.68
C PRO A 179 22.15 -21.14 -4.26
N ASN A 180 21.36 -21.41 -3.21
CA ASN A 180 20.24 -20.56 -2.80
C ASN A 180 20.55 -19.84 -1.49
N ALA A 181 20.25 -18.54 -1.46
CA ALA A 181 20.13 -17.77 -0.24
C ALA A 181 18.67 -17.73 0.19
N TYR A 182 18.45 -17.77 1.50
CA TYR A 182 17.15 -17.70 2.13
C TYR A 182 17.13 -16.61 3.19
N ARG A 183 15.98 -15.97 3.32
CA ARG A 183 15.69 -15.01 4.39
C ARG A 183 14.35 -15.36 5.00
N ALA A 184 14.33 -15.61 6.29
CA ALA A 184 13.13 -15.64 7.10
C ALA A 184 12.88 -14.23 7.65
N GLU A 185 11.64 -13.77 7.54
CA GLU A 185 11.12 -12.55 8.14
C GLU A 185 9.95 -12.98 9.04
N LEU A 186 10.04 -12.67 10.33
CA LEU A 186 8.97 -12.87 11.29
C LEU A 186 8.30 -11.52 11.53
N LEU A 187 7.03 -11.40 11.22
CA LEU A 187 6.26 -10.17 11.39
C LEU A 187 5.13 -10.37 12.40
N GLU A 188 4.64 -9.28 12.98
CA GLU A 188 3.34 -9.31 13.68
C GLU A 188 2.25 -9.88 12.77
N TYR A 189 1.37 -10.70 13.37
CA TYR A 189 0.21 -11.21 12.65
C TYR A 189 -0.93 -10.20 12.75
N VAL A 190 -1.45 -9.79 11.59
CA VAL A 190 -2.63 -8.92 11.53
C VAL A 190 -3.88 -9.78 11.40
N GLU A 191 -4.73 -9.73 12.41
CA GLU A 191 -6.00 -10.49 12.45
C GLU A 191 -7.12 -9.81 11.64
N ALA A 192 -7.00 -8.50 11.38
CA ALA A 192 -7.98 -7.75 10.64
C ALA A 192 -8.22 -8.38 9.24
N PRO A 193 -9.48 -8.58 8.82
CA PRO A 193 -9.79 -9.18 7.53
C PRO A 193 -9.20 -8.37 6.38
N ARG A 194 -8.69 -9.06 5.35
CA ARG A 194 -8.20 -8.40 4.13
C ARG A 194 -9.37 -7.78 3.36
N CYS A 195 -9.13 -6.65 2.70
CA CYS A 195 -10.09 -6.08 1.75
C CYS A 195 -10.32 -7.02 0.56
N SER A 196 -9.26 -7.68 0.09
CA SER A 196 -9.33 -8.72 -0.94
C SER A 196 -8.25 -9.79 -0.74
N TRP A 197 -8.48 -10.97 -1.30
CA TRP A 197 -7.44 -11.99 -1.46
C TRP A 197 -6.62 -11.78 -2.74
N SER A 198 -7.18 -11.08 -3.72
CA SER A 198 -6.57 -10.72 -4.99
C SER A 198 -6.00 -9.30 -4.96
N PRO A 199 -4.87 -9.01 -5.65
CA PRO A 199 -4.42 -7.63 -5.85
C PRO A 199 -5.48 -6.77 -6.56
N VAL A 200 -6.24 -7.38 -7.46
CA VAL A 200 -7.27 -6.73 -8.27
C VAL A 200 -8.60 -6.79 -7.54
N ALA A 201 -9.39 -5.71 -7.59
CA ALA A 201 -10.75 -5.73 -7.11
C ALA A 201 -11.61 -6.62 -8.02
N GLU A 202 -12.32 -7.56 -7.39
CA GLU A 202 -13.22 -8.50 -8.07
C GLU A 202 -14.69 -8.13 -7.82
N ALA A 203 -14.97 -7.32 -6.80
CA ALA A 203 -16.28 -6.80 -6.44
C ALA A 203 -16.14 -5.44 -5.74
N ALA A 204 -17.26 -4.74 -5.54
CA ALA A 204 -17.32 -3.55 -4.70
C ALA A 204 -16.83 -3.87 -3.27
N ILE A 205 -16.07 -2.95 -2.69
CA ILE A 205 -15.56 -3.06 -1.33
C ILE A 205 -16.11 -1.86 -0.57
N ASP A 206 -17.12 -2.12 0.25
CA ASP A 206 -17.75 -1.09 1.07
C ASP A 206 -16.88 -0.79 2.30
N LEU A 207 -16.43 0.45 2.41
CA LEU A 207 -15.50 0.93 3.44
C LEU A 207 -15.91 2.35 3.85
N PRO A 208 -15.96 2.65 5.16
CA PRO A 208 -16.42 3.93 5.67
C PRO A 208 -15.46 5.07 5.30
N ASP A 209 -15.95 6.31 5.29
CA ASP A 209 -15.14 7.48 4.96
C ASP A 209 -13.92 7.67 5.88
N ALA A 210 -14.07 7.30 7.16
CA ALA A 210 -12.97 7.30 8.13
C ALA A 210 -11.81 6.39 7.69
N TRP A 211 -12.10 5.22 7.12
CA TRP A 211 -11.08 4.29 6.61
C TRP A 211 -10.27 4.93 5.47
N TRP A 212 -10.95 5.62 4.54
CA TRP A 212 -10.30 6.33 3.44
C TRP A 212 -9.46 7.51 3.94
N GLY A 213 -9.96 8.26 4.91
CA GLY A 213 -9.24 9.34 5.57
C GLY A 213 -7.96 8.85 6.26
N ASP A 214 -8.03 7.71 6.95
CA ASP A 214 -6.88 7.07 7.60
C ASP A 214 -5.86 6.53 6.62
N LEU A 215 -6.30 5.86 5.55
CA LEU A 215 -5.40 5.41 4.49
C LEU A 215 -4.64 6.60 3.90
N ARG A 216 -5.35 7.69 3.58
CA ARG A 216 -4.73 8.90 3.03
C ARG A 216 -3.74 9.54 4.00
N ARG A 217 -4.08 9.65 5.29
CA ARG A 217 -3.15 10.14 6.33
C ARG A 217 -1.91 9.27 6.40
N THR A 218 -2.08 7.94 6.43
CA THR A 218 -1.00 6.96 6.46
C THR A 218 -0.04 7.17 5.29
N LEU A 219 -0.57 7.26 4.06
CA LEU A 219 0.25 7.50 2.87
C LEU A 219 0.91 8.88 2.88
N GLY A 220 0.27 9.89 3.45
CA GLY A 220 0.87 11.21 3.67
C GLY A 220 2.09 11.18 4.60
N ILE A 221 2.09 10.31 5.61
CA ILE A 221 3.25 10.07 6.48
C ILE A 221 4.31 9.25 5.72
N VAL A 222 3.91 8.22 4.98
CA VAL A 222 4.82 7.44 4.12
C VAL A 222 5.60 8.34 3.18
N ALA A 223 4.93 9.29 2.53
CA ALA A 223 5.53 10.26 1.62
C ALA A 223 6.57 11.19 2.28
N ARG A 224 6.66 11.23 3.61
CA ARG A 224 7.65 12.02 4.36
C ARG A 224 8.86 11.20 4.82
N ALA A 225 8.86 9.89 4.56
CA ALA A 225 9.95 9.02 5.00
C ALA A 225 11.29 9.37 4.36
N ARG A 226 12.37 9.22 5.12
CA ARG A 226 13.73 9.40 4.60
C ARG A 226 14.23 8.09 4.03
N THR A 227 14.51 8.06 2.73
CA THR A 227 15.09 6.88 2.08
C THR A 227 15.84 7.23 0.80
N GLN A 228 16.91 6.50 0.54
CA GLN A 228 17.63 6.50 -0.75
C GLN A 228 17.16 5.36 -1.65
N ARG A 229 16.28 4.49 -1.16
CA ARG A 229 15.71 3.40 -1.95
C ARG A 229 14.78 3.99 -3.00
N THR A 230 15.09 3.78 -4.27
CA THR A 230 14.21 4.13 -5.39
C THR A 230 13.65 2.85 -6.01
N ILE A 231 12.36 2.86 -6.32
CA ILE A 231 11.62 1.67 -6.82
C ILE A 231 11.09 1.88 -8.23
N VAL A 232 10.95 3.14 -8.65
CA VAL A 232 10.64 3.54 -10.02
C VAL A 232 11.77 4.44 -10.50
N HIS A 233 12.43 4.05 -11.59
CA HIS A 233 13.60 4.75 -12.12
C HIS A 233 13.32 5.33 -13.51
N GLN A 234 13.87 6.52 -13.80
CA GLN A 234 13.66 7.21 -15.08
C GLN A 234 14.09 6.35 -16.28
N ASP A 235 15.27 5.74 -16.22
CA ASP A 235 15.81 4.85 -17.26
C ASP A 235 14.83 3.71 -17.63
N ARG A 236 14.14 3.17 -16.63
CA ARG A 236 13.12 2.13 -16.81
C ARG A 236 11.88 2.70 -17.47
N ILE A 237 11.45 3.89 -17.08
CA ILE A 237 10.25 4.55 -17.62
C ILE A 237 10.47 5.02 -19.06
N ASP A 238 11.69 5.47 -19.39
CA ASP A 238 12.14 5.83 -20.74
C ASP A 238 12.01 4.67 -21.74
N VAL A 239 12.04 3.42 -21.25
CA VAL A 239 11.81 2.23 -22.08
C VAL A 239 10.34 1.81 -22.05
N VAL A 240 9.77 1.65 -20.85
CA VAL A 240 8.46 1.00 -20.68
C VAL A 240 7.32 1.83 -21.21
N VAL A 241 7.35 3.15 -21.02
CA VAL A 241 6.24 4.01 -21.45
C VAL A 241 6.13 4.06 -22.97
N PRO A 242 7.21 4.29 -23.75
CA PRO A 242 7.14 4.18 -25.21
C PRO A 242 6.73 2.80 -25.69
N GLU A 243 7.30 1.73 -25.11
CA GLU A 243 7.03 0.34 -25.50
C GLU A 243 5.54 -0.03 -25.33
N GLN A 244 4.91 0.39 -24.23
CA GLN A 244 3.55 -0.02 -23.89
C GLN A 244 2.47 0.96 -24.35
N LEU A 245 2.78 2.27 -24.38
CA LEU A 245 1.79 3.32 -24.58
C LEU A 245 2.01 4.12 -25.87
N GLY A 246 3.16 3.99 -26.54
CA GLY A 246 3.46 4.71 -27.78
C GLY A 246 3.68 6.22 -27.61
N ILE A 247 3.93 6.69 -26.39
CA ILE A 247 4.22 8.10 -26.08
C ILE A 247 5.65 8.28 -25.60
N LYS A 248 6.15 9.52 -25.65
CA LYS A 248 7.38 9.89 -24.95
C LYS A 248 7.21 9.71 -23.44
N ALA A 249 8.20 9.09 -22.81
CA ALA A 249 8.22 8.94 -21.36
C ALA A 249 8.15 10.30 -20.63
N PRO A 250 7.31 10.44 -19.60
CA PRO A 250 7.31 11.63 -18.77
C PRO A 250 8.59 11.70 -17.93
N THR A 251 9.03 12.93 -17.63
CA THR A 251 10.10 13.15 -16.66
C THR A 251 9.58 13.01 -15.23
N LEU A 252 10.23 12.19 -14.42
CA LEU A 252 9.88 11.94 -13.03
C LEU A 252 10.41 13.07 -12.13
N ARG A 253 9.71 14.22 -12.11
CA ARG A 253 10.12 15.41 -11.34
C ARG A 253 9.74 15.31 -9.87
N ALA A 254 8.46 15.10 -9.58
CA ALA A 254 7.97 14.92 -8.22
C ALA A 254 8.12 13.45 -7.80
N MET A 255 9.10 13.18 -6.92
CA MET A 255 9.42 11.84 -6.43
C MET A 255 9.31 11.80 -4.90
N ALA A 256 8.45 10.93 -4.37
CA ALA A 256 8.21 10.74 -2.94
C ALA A 256 8.35 9.25 -2.55
N PRO A 257 8.72 8.92 -1.31
CA PRO A 257 8.58 7.57 -0.81
C PRO A 257 7.14 7.08 -0.91
N ALA A 258 6.99 5.81 -1.26
CA ALA A 258 5.74 5.11 -1.45
C ALA A 258 5.84 3.71 -0.85
N HIS A 259 4.70 3.13 -0.49
CA HIS A 259 4.55 1.72 -0.14
C HIS A 259 4.98 0.83 -1.32
N GLY A 260 4.71 1.24 -2.56
CA GLY A 260 5.23 0.61 -3.78
C GLY A 260 4.46 -0.64 -4.25
N SER A 261 3.52 -1.12 -3.44
CA SER A 261 2.60 -2.21 -3.78
C SER A 261 1.24 -2.05 -3.11
N LEU A 262 0.67 -0.85 -3.15
CA LEU A 262 -0.64 -0.54 -2.55
C LEU A 262 -1.80 -1.06 -3.42
N HIS A 263 -2.09 -2.36 -3.32
CA HIS A 263 -3.21 -3.01 -4.00
C HIS A 263 -4.14 -3.67 -2.97
N TRP A 264 -5.34 -4.11 -3.38
CA TRP A 264 -6.39 -4.56 -2.45
C TRP A 264 -6.02 -5.74 -1.55
N ALA A 265 -5.18 -6.66 -2.05
CA ALA A 265 -4.64 -7.73 -1.21
C ALA A 265 -3.68 -7.25 -0.10
N ASN A 266 -3.17 -6.03 -0.14
CA ASN A 266 -2.24 -5.51 0.88
C ASN A 266 -2.93 -4.57 1.87
N LEU A 267 -4.26 -4.51 1.87
CA LEU A 267 -5.04 -3.67 2.75
C LEU A 267 -5.99 -4.53 3.58
N THR A 268 -6.13 -4.19 4.85
CA THR A 268 -7.17 -4.76 5.72
C THR A 268 -8.38 -3.83 5.79
N LYS A 269 -9.53 -4.39 6.17
CA LYS A 269 -10.75 -3.62 6.39
C LYS A 269 -10.68 -2.73 7.64
N GLY A 270 -9.61 -2.85 8.43
CA GLY A 270 -9.49 -2.26 9.76
C GLY A 270 -9.97 -3.22 10.86
N ALA A 271 -9.67 -2.90 12.12
CA ALA A 271 -10.21 -3.62 13.28
C ALA A 271 -11.75 -3.54 13.25
N PRO A 272 -12.47 -4.59 13.67
CA PRO A 272 -13.93 -4.53 13.77
C PRO A 272 -14.36 -3.35 14.65
N ASP A 273 -15.51 -2.76 14.33
CA ASP A 273 -16.19 -1.83 15.23
C ASP A 273 -16.40 -2.52 16.59
N LEU A 274 -15.60 -2.15 17.59
CA LEU A 274 -15.66 -2.70 18.94
C LEU A 274 -16.86 -2.14 19.73
N GLY A 275 -17.71 -1.33 19.09
CA GLY A 275 -18.80 -0.60 19.72
C GLY A 275 -18.32 0.68 20.43
N PRO A 276 -19.24 1.61 20.72
CA PRO A 276 -18.93 2.92 21.28
C PRO A 276 -18.23 2.89 22.65
N ASP A 277 -18.43 1.81 23.42
CA ASP A 277 -17.89 1.68 24.78
C ASP A 277 -16.41 1.29 24.81
N LEU A 278 -15.91 0.58 23.78
CA LEU A 278 -14.51 0.18 23.65
C LEU A 278 -13.72 1.09 22.70
N SER A 279 -14.38 1.73 21.73
CA SER A 279 -13.74 2.70 20.83
C SER A 279 -13.29 3.97 21.59
N ALA A 280 -13.98 4.34 22.67
CA ALA A 280 -13.62 5.44 23.54
C ALA A 280 -12.40 5.16 24.44
N GLU A 281 -12.19 3.90 24.87
CA GLU A 281 -11.02 3.51 25.67
C GLU A 281 -9.76 3.25 24.84
N VAL A 282 -9.91 2.82 23.57
CA VAL A 282 -8.79 2.48 22.68
C VAL A 282 -8.49 3.58 21.64
N GLY A 283 -9.30 4.65 21.55
CA GLY A 283 -9.00 5.87 20.80
C GLY A 283 -8.69 5.66 19.31
N THR A 284 -9.13 4.55 18.70
CA THR A 284 -8.75 4.17 17.34
C THR A 284 -9.98 3.87 16.50
N GLU A 285 -10.44 4.88 15.78
CA GLU A 285 -11.18 4.67 14.54
C GLU A 285 -10.33 3.77 13.60
N PRO A 286 -10.89 2.70 13.01
CA PRO A 286 -10.08 1.70 12.31
C PRO A 286 -9.78 2.11 10.85
N GLY A 287 -8.57 2.62 10.63
CA GLY A 287 -7.91 2.63 9.33
C GLY A 287 -7.37 1.25 8.93
N PRO A 288 -6.99 1.04 7.65
CA PRO A 288 -6.39 -0.20 7.20
C PRO A 288 -4.99 -0.38 7.76
N ASP A 289 -4.64 -1.64 8.08
CA ASP A 289 -3.25 -2.07 8.10
C ASP A 289 -2.74 -2.20 6.66
N LEU A 290 -1.53 -1.71 6.44
CA LEU A 290 -0.81 -1.81 5.17
C LEU A 290 0.15 -2.99 5.28
N LEU A 291 -0.11 -4.04 4.49
CA LEU A 291 0.73 -5.23 4.40
C LEU A 291 1.70 -5.12 3.21
N GLY A 292 2.79 -5.89 3.23
CA GLY A 292 3.59 -6.11 2.02
C GLY A 292 4.61 -5.01 1.68
N TRP A 293 5.36 -4.54 2.68
CA TRP A 293 6.36 -3.47 2.57
C TRP A 293 7.62 -3.82 1.81
N ALA A 294 7.77 -5.04 1.31
CA ALA A 294 8.97 -5.48 0.60
C ALA A 294 9.27 -4.64 -0.66
N ALA A 295 8.29 -3.91 -1.21
CA ALA A 295 8.44 -3.09 -2.41
C ALA A 295 8.66 -1.58 -2.15
N TRP A 296 8.65 -1.11 -0.90
CA TRP A 296 8.63 0.33 -0.58
C TRP A 296 9.84 1.13 -1.09
N GLY A 297 9.69 2.43 -1.28
CA GLY A 297 10.77 3.35 -1.65
C GLY A 297 10.29 4.51 -2.51
N ARG A 298 11.20 5.33 -3.02
CA ARG A 298 10.90 6.50 -3.86
C ARG A 298 10.29 6.10 -5.20
N ALA A 299 9.14 6.68 -5.48
CA ALA A 299 8.37 6.57 -6.71
C ALA A 299 7.79 7.96 -7.06
N PRO A 300 7.18 8.13 -8.25
CA PRO A 300 6.48 9.36 -8.59
C PRO A 300 5.42 9.74 -7.54
N PHE A 301 5.19 11.04 -7.35
CA PHE A 301 4.17 11.52 -6.42
C PHE A 301 2.79 10.94 -6.74
N ALA A 302 2.03 10.53 -5.73
CA ALA A 302 0.76 9.79 -5.85
C ALA A 302 0.87 8.37 -6.46
N TYR A 303 2.07 7.76 -6.52
CA TYR A 303 2.24 6.41 -7.08
C TYR A 303 1.34 5.36 -6.43
N ASP A 304 1.26 5.34 -5.09
CA ASP A 304 0.41 4.36 -4.40
C ASP A 304 -1.08 4.53 -4.69
N ALA A 305 -1.57 5.77 -4.74
CA ALA A 305 -2.94 6.06 -5.16
C ALA A 305 -3.20 5.61 -6.60
N ALA A 306 -2.23 5.81 -7.50
CA ALA A 306 -2.33 5.36 -8.90
C ALA A 306 -2.31 3.82 -9.01
N VAL A 307 -1.50 3.13 -8.19
CA VAL A 307 -1.52 1.67 -8.09
C VAL A 307 -2.89 1.18 -7.62
N LEU A 308 -3.43 1.77 -6.54
CA LEU A 308 -4.73 1.37 -6.01
C LEU A 308 -5.86 1.63 -7.02
N HIS A 309 -5.85 2.80 -7.68
CA HIS A 309 -6.81 3.13 -8.73
C HIS A 309 -6.75 2.13 -9.89
N ALA A 310 -5.55 1.82 -10.39
CA ALA A 310 -5.37 0.86 -11.47
C ALA A 310 -5.89 -0.54 -11.13
N HIS A 311 -5.71 -0.99 -9.88
CA HIS A 311 -6.23 -2.28 -9.40
C HIS A 311 -7.73 -2.25 -9.07
N SER A 312 -8.36 -1.09 -9.10
CA SER A 312 -9.81 -0.90 -8.88
C SER A 312 -10.60 -0.76 -10.19
N LEU A 313 -9.94 -0.57 -11.33
CA LEU A 313 -10.59 -0.32 -12.62
C LEU A 313 -11.66 -1.35 -13.03
N PRO A 314 -11.58 -2.65 -12.67
CA PRO A 314 -12.65 -3.60 -12.95
C PRO A 314 -13.98 -3.36 -12.23
N VAL A 315 -13.98 -2.51 -11.21
CA VAL A 315 -15.17 -2.15 -10.42
C VAL A 315 -15.30 -0.62 -10.48
N PRO A 316 -16.08 -0.07 -11.43
CA PRO A 316 -16.12 1.36 -11.72
C PRO A 316 -16.43 2.25 -10.51
N GLU A 317 -17.36 1.83 -9.66
CA GLU A 317 -17.77 2.55 -8.45
C GLU A 317 -16.61 2.65 -7.45
N LEU A 318 -15.83 1.57 -7.32
CA LEU A 318 -14.66 1.53 -6.45
C LEU A 318 -13.52 2.37 -7.03
N ALA A 319 -13.29 2.33 -8.34
CA ALA A 319 -12.32 3.20 -9.00
C ALA A 319 -12.68 4.69 -8.81
N ALA A 320 -13.96 5.05 -8.94
CA ALA A 320 -14.45 6.39 -8.65
C ALA A 320 -14.26 6.78 -7.18
N ARG A 321 -14.53 5.86 -6.24
CA ARG A 321 -14.29 6.09 -4.81
C ARG A 321 -12.82 6.35 -4.50
N VAL A 322 -11.90 5.59 -5.11
CA VAL A 322 -10.44 5.81 -4.98
C VAL A 322 -10.07 7.19 -5.51
N ARG A 323 -10.55 7.58 -6.70
CA ARG A 323 -10.26 8.91 -7.24
C ARG A 323 -10.77 10.04 -6.33
N SER A 324 -11.98 9.89 -5.80
CA SER A 324 -12.54 10.85 -4.82
C SER A 324 -11.71 10.92 -3.52
N ALA A 325 -11.20 9.80 -3.02
CA ALA A 325 -10.35 9.77 -1.83
C ALA A 325 -8.96 10.41 -2.05
N PHE A 326 -8.42 10.30 -3.27
CA PHE A 326 -7.06 10.73 -3.65
C PHE A 326 -7.09 11.78 -4.78
N PRO A 327 -7.51 13.03 -4.49
CA PRO A 327 -7.55 14.12 -5.46
C PRO A 327 -6.18 14.50 -6.03
N GLU A 328 -5.09 14.07 -5.39
CA GLU A 328 -3.75 14.19 -5.97
C GLU A 328 -3.61 13.51 -7.34
N LEU A 329 -4.45 12.53 -7.67
CA LEU A 329 -4.50 11.90 -8.99
C LEU A 329 -4.94 12.85 -10.12
N ASP A 330 -5.68 13.91 -9.78
CA ASP A 330 -6.14 14.90 -10.76
C ASP A 330 -5.10 16.00 -11.03
N THR A 331 -3.95 15.96 -10.34
CA THR A 331 -2.82 16.88 -10.56
C THR A 331 -1.95 16.42 -11.74
N ALA A 332 -1.09 17.32 -12.26
CA ALA A 332 -0.15 16.98 -13.33
C ALA A 332 0.82 15.85 -12.91
N ASP A 333 1.34 15.88 -11.68
CA ASP A 333 2.22 14.83 -11.15
C ASP A 333 1.45 13.53 -10.89
N GLY A 334 0.20 13.61 -10.44
CA GLY A 334 -0.71 12.45 -10.32
C GLY A 334 -0.94 11.77 -11.66
N ARG A 335 -1.18 12.55 -12.72
CA ARG A 335 -1.31 12.02 -14.09
C ARG A 335 -0.03 11.31 -14.56
N VAL A 336 1.15 11.84 -14.23
CA VAL A 336 2.43 11.16 -14.51
C VAL A 336 2.50 9.80 -13.82
N SER A 337 2.08 9.72 -12.55
CA SER A 337 1.98 8.45 -11.83
C SER A 337 1.02 7.47 -12.49
N GLU A 338 -0.15 7.91 -12.94
CA GLU A 338 -1.11 7.04 -13.63
C GLU A 338 -0.53 6.48 -14.94
N ILE A 339 0.18 7.30 -15.73
CA ILE A 339 0.88 6.86 -16.95
C ILE A 339 1.93 5.80 -16.62
N VAL A 340 2.77 6.08 -15.64
CA VAL A 340 3.84 5.18 -15.20
C VAL A 340 3.28 3.84 -14.72
N VAL A 341 2.31 3.86 -13.81
CA VAL A 341 1.68 2.64 -13.27
C VAL A 341 1.00 1.85 -14.37
N THR A 342 0.25 2.51 -15.26
CA THR A 342 -0.43 1.86 -16.38
C THR A 342 0.56 1.13 -17.28
N ALA A 343 1.64 1.81 -17.68
CA ALA A 343 2.68 1.22 -18.51
C ALA A 343 3.40 0.05 -17.80
N GLU A 344 3.76 0.22 -16.52
CA GLU A 344 4.41 -0.84 -15.74
C GLU A 344 3.54 -2.09 -15.59
N LEU A 345 2.23 -1.93 -15.35
CA LEU A 345 1.29 -3.04 -15.22
C LEU A 345 1.09 -3.77 -16.56
N LEU A 346 0.87 -3.03 -17.66
CA LEU A 346 0.80 -3.61 -19.00
C LEU A 346 2.08 -4.38 -19.35
N HIS A 347 3.25 -3.82 -19.02
CA HIS A 347 4.53 -4.48 -19.22
C HIS A 347 4.70 -5.76 -18.41
N ARG A 348 4.16 -5.80 -17.19
CA ARG A 348 4.17 -7.00 -16.33
C ARG A 348 3.27 -8.10 -16.90
N ILE A 349 2.10 -7.71 -17.40
CA ILE A 349 1.12 -8.58 -18.07
C ILE A 349 1.73 -9.16 -19.34
N ALA A 350 2.27 -8.33 -20.24
CA ALA A 350 2.83 -8.75 -21.52
C ALA A 350 3.94 -9.81 -21.40
N ARG A 351 4.65 -9.83 -20.27
CA ARG A 351 5.73 -10.79 -20.00
C ARG A 351 5.27 -12.05 -19.24
N GLY A 352 3.97 -12.21 -18.98
CA GLY A 352 3.41 -13.32 -18.17
C GLY A 352 3.94 -13.33 -16.73
N LYS A 353 4.40 -12.18 -16.22
CA LYS A 353 5.19 -12.10 -14.98
C LYS A 353 4.31 -11.99 -13.72
N HIS A 354 2.99 -12.07 -13.85
CA HIS A 354 2.03 -11.97 -12.75
C HIS A 354 0.69 -12.66 -13.07
N ARG A 355 0.53 -13.91 -12.64
CA ARG A 355 -0.77 -14.58 -12.70
C ARG A 355 -1.81 -13.73 -11.96
N GLY A 356 -2.99 -13.57 -12.57
CA GLY A 356 -4.09 -12.78 -12.00
C GLY A 356 -4.09 -11.28 -12.34
N LEU A 357 -3.05 -10.71 -12.97
CA LEU A 357 -3.11 -9.33 -13.48
C LEU A 357 -3.63 -9.22 -14.91
N ASP A 358 -3.69 -10.32 -15.66
CA ASP A 358 -4.09 -10.31 -17.07
C ASP A 358 -5.52 -9.75 -17.25
N VAL A 359 -6.36 -9.93 -16.23
CA VAL A 359 -7.70 -9.33 -16.12
C VAL A 359 -7.70 -7.80 -16.22
N LEU A 360 -6.63 -7.13 -15.77
CA LEU A 360 -6.50 -5.67 -15.86
C LEU A 360 -6.19 -5.19 -17.27
N ALA A 361 -5.70 -6.06 -18.17
CA ALA A 361 -5.21 -5.64 -19.49
C ALA A 361 -6.22 -4.80 -20.30
N PRO A 362 -7.51 -5.16 -20.45
CA PRO A 362 -8.45 -4.33 -21.18
C PRO A 362 -8.71 -2.98 -20.49
N TYR A 363 -8.81 -2.96 -19.16
CA TYR A 363 -9.02 -1.75 -18.37
C TYR A 363 -7.84 -0.77 -18.44
N LEU A 364 -6.61 -1.29 -18.35
CA LEU A 364 -5.40 -0.50 -18.44
C LEU A 364 -5.21 0.10 -19.84
N ARG A 365 -5.62 -0.61 -20.90
CA ARG A 365 -5.61 -0.07 -22.27
C ARG A 365 -6.64 1.06 -22.43
N ALA A 366 -7.84 0.92 -21.88
CA ALA A 366 -8.82 2.00 -21.86
C ALA A 366 -8.32 3.20 -21.04
N GLN A 367 -7.69 2.96 -19.90
CA GLN A 367 -7.06 4.02 -19.10
C GLN A 367 -5.93 4.73 -19.86
N ALA A 368 -5.07 3.98 -20.54
CA ALA A 368 -4.01 4.55 -21.38
C ALA A 368 -4.57 5.48 -22.48
N GLN A 369 -5.67 5.09 -23.14
CA GLN A 369 -6.34 5.93 -24.14
C GLN A 369 -6.86 7.24 -23.53
N ARG A 370 -7.44 7.19 -22.32
CA ARG A 370 -7.89 8.40 -21.59
C ARG A 370 -6.73 9.30 -21.18
N LEU A 371 -5.64 8.71 -20.71
CA LEU A 371 -4.44 9.45 -20.27
C LEU A 371 -3.66 10.03 -21.45
N CYS A 372 -3.78 9.45 -22.65
CA CYS A 372 -3.00 9.83 -23.83
C CYS A 372 -3.88 9.99 -25.07
N PRO A 373 -4.81 10.97 -25.12
CA PRO A 373 -5.76 11.12 -26.22
C PRO A 373 -5.11 11.38 -27.58
N ALA A 374 -3.87 11.89 -27.59
CA ALA A 374 -3.10 12.18 -28.81
C ALA A 374 -2.56 10.91 -29.52
N VAL A 375 -2.75 9.72 -28.95
CA VAL A 375 -2.30 8.45 -29.55
C VAL A 375 -3.47 7.74 -30.22
N GLY A 376 -3.49 7.77 -31.55
CA GLY A 376 -4.32 6.85 -32.33
C GLY A 376 -4.03 5.39 -31.94
N ARG A 377 -5.11 4.58 -31.82
CA ARG A 377 -5.14 3.14 -31.45
C ARG A 377 -3.80 2.55 -30.96
N ILE A 378 -3.69 2.36 -29.65
CA ILE A 378 -2.61 1.57 -29.01
C ILE A 378 -2.46 0.23 -29.77
N PRO A 379 -1.26 -0.13 -30.25
CA PRO A 379 -1.04 -1.37 -31.00
C PRO A 379 -1.49 -2.59 -30.19
N LYS A 380 -2.19 -3.54 -30.84
CA LYS A 380 -2.46 -4.85 -30.25
C LYS A 380 -1.13 -5.56 -29.95
N PRO A 381 -1.05 -6.37 -28.88
CA PRO A 381 0.17 -7.11 -28.56
C PRO A 381 0.60 -7.94 -29.77
N ARG A 382 1.89 -7.87 -30.13
CA ARG A 382 2.48 -8.83 -31.06
C ARG A 382 2.32 -10.21 -30.41
N GLY A 383 1.63 -11.11 -31.11
CA GLY A 383 1.41 -12.48 -30.64
C GLY A 383 2.72 -13.12 -30.21
N ALA A 384 2.64 -13.97 -29.18
CA ALA A 384 3.75 -14.82 -28.78
C ALA A 384 4.27 -15.54 -30.04
N VAL A 385 5.51 -15.27 -30.40
CA VAL A 385 6.22 -16.08 -31.40
C VAL A 385 6.37 -17.44 -30.75
N ALA A 386 5.68 -18.43 -31.30
CA ALA A 386 5.90 -19.82 -30.99
C ALA A 386 7.28 -20.22 -31.54
N ALA A 387 8.22 -20.48 -30.63
CA ALA A 387 9.33 -21.43 -30.75
C ALA A 387 10.05 -21.49 -29.41
#